data_AF-A0A954XYM0-F1
#
_entry.id   AF-A0A954XYM0-F1
#
_cell.length_a   1.000
_cell.length_b   1.000
_cell.length_c   1.000
_cell.angle_alpha   90.00
_cell.angle_beta   90.00
_cell.angle_gamma   90.00
#
_symmetry.space_group_name_H-M   'P 1'
#
loop_
_entity.id
_entity.type
_entity.pdbx_description
1 polymer ?
#
loop_
_entity_poly.entity_id
_entity_poly.type
_entity_poly.pdbx_seq_one_letter_code
_entity_poly.pdbx_strand_id
1 'polypeptide(L)'
;MKTTTTLAAVALLASFAPIANAQYGNYYGYHHRSTALGDAYSGASELVRAEGAYLKDEADAALTWLEVDRGREAFRYEMGEWRQQVELRRQREIQDKAEARRARQQQDAQVRSVSAQELARDIRDGMPVWPAALREPQYSGSLSMIESILRNWDATTAPMANVYRSALSTELGVLENRVAADDSIGFVYRVEAVRTLRLLRELTEANAAAPAPQLAMR
;
A
#
# COMPACT_ATOMS: atom_id res chain seq x y z
N MET A 1 6.46 36.45 15.15
CA MET A 1 5.36 37.36 15.57
C MET A 1 5.79 38.81 15.36
N LYS A 2 5.51 39.37 14.18
CA LYS A 2 5.72 40.80 13.84
C LYS A 2 4.71 41.22 12.76
N THR A 3 3.42 41.09 13.04
CA THR A 3 2.34 41.46 12.09
C THR A 3 1.35 42.46 12.67
N THR A 4 1.52 42.86 13.93
CA THR A 4 0.62 43.81 14.61
C THR A 4 1.01 45.27 14.42
N THR A 5 2.25 45.58 14.03
CA THR A 5 2.73 46.97 13.93
C THR A 5 2.39 47.66 12.60
N THR A 6 2.24 46.92 11.49
CA THR A 6 1.90 47.49 10.18
C THR A 6 0.42 47.83 10.03
N LEU A 7 -0.47 47.04 10.65
CA LEU A 7 -1.92 47.27 10.61
C LEU A 7 -2.35 48.53 11.40
N ALA A 8 -1.63 48.85 12.47
CA ALA A 8 -1.89 50.06 13.27
C ALA A 8 -1.46 51.36 12.57
N ALA A 9 -0.42 51.31 11.71
CA ALA A 9 0.07 52.49 11.01
C ALA A 9 -0.85 52.94 9.86
N VAL A 10 -1.53 52.00 9.19
CA VAL A 10 -2.46 52.33 8.09
C VAL A 10 -3.79 52.88 8.61
N ALA A 11 -4.28 52.36 9.74
CA ALA A 11 -5.52 52.85 10.36
C ALA A 11 -5.38 54.27 10.96
N LEU A 12 -4.18 54.67 11.37
CA LEU A 12 -3.89 56.00 11.94
C LEU A 12 -3.65 57.08 10.88
N LEU A 13 -3.30 56.71 9.64
CA LEU A 13 -3.17 57.66 8.53
C LEU A 13 -4.51 57.92 7.81
N ALA A 14 -5.45 56.98 7.88
CA ALA A 14 -6.80 57.15 7.32
C ALA A 14 -7.70 58.10 8.13
N SER A 15 -7.41 58.32 9.42
CA SER A 15 -8.24 59.13 10.33
C SER A 15 -7.97 60.64 10.29
N PHE A 16 -6.94 61.10 9.57
CA PHE A 16 -6.62 62.53 9.45
C PHE A 16 -6.95 63.16 8.08
N ALA A 17 -7.61 62.41 7.17
CA ALA A 17 -7.81 62.86 5.78
C ALA A 17 -9.14 63.59 5.44
N PRO A 18 -10.17 63.73 6.31
CA PRO A 18 -11.29 64.61 5.93
C PRO A 18 -11.83 65.46 7.08
N ILE A 19 -11.04 66.37 7.66
CA ILE A 19 -11.61 67.43 8.53
C ILE A 19 -11.26 68.85 8.04
N ALA A 20 -10.39 69.02 7.03
CA ALA A 20 -10.04 70.35 6.52
C ALA A 20 -10.88 70.85 5.32
N ASN A 21 -11.65 70.00 4.62
CA ASN A 21 -12.19 70.37 3.29
C ASN A 21 -13.72 70.48 3.16
N ALA A 22 -14.52 70.33 4.23
CA ALA A 22 -15.98 70.31 4.08
C ALA A 22 -16.69 71.68 4.20
N GLN A 23 -16.07 72.71 4.77
CA GLN A 23 -16.77 74.00 5.01
C GLN A 23 -16.27 75.20 4.19
N TYR A 24 -15.09 75.12 3.56
CA TYR A 24 -14.58 76.22 2.73
C TYR A 24 -14.63 75.95 1.22
N GLY A 25 -14.69 74.69 0.78
CA GLY A 25 -14.65 74.32 -0.65
C GLY A 25 -15.99 74.38 -1.39
N ASN A 26 -17.12 74.13 -0.72
CA ASN A 26 -18.42 74.06 -1.41
C ASN A 26 -19.06 75.42 -1.70
N TYR A 27 -18.68 76.48 -0.99
CA TYR A 27 -19.25 77.82 -1.20
C TYR A 27 -18.42 78.69 -2.15
N TYR A 28 -17.09 78.56 -2.15
CA TYR A 28 -16.21 79.35 -3.02
C TYR A 28 -15.90 78.67 -4.37
N GLY A 29 -16.00 77.35 -4.48
CA GLY A 29 -15.77 76.63 -5.74
C GLY A 29 -16.88 76.80 -6.78
N TYR A 30 -18.09 77.21 -6.37
CA TYR A 30 -19.25 77.28 -7.26
C TYR A 30 -19.24 78.51 -8.20
N HIS A 31 -18.38 79.51 -7.96
CA HIS A 31 -18.40 80.79 -8.69
C HIS A 31 -17.11 81.14 -9.47
N HIS A 32 -16.11 80.25 -9.54
CA HIS A 32 -14.80 80.55 -10.15
C HIS A 32 -14.35 79.61 -11.29
N ARG A 33 -15.25 78.84 -11.90
CA ARG A 33 -14.93 77.99 -13.08
C ARG A 33 -14.58 78.76 -14.38
N SER A 34 -14.39 80.09 -14.29
CA SER A 34 -14.08 80.97 -15.42
C SER A 34 -12.77 81.73 -15.23
N THR A 35 -11.97 81.39 -14.21
CA THR A 35 -10.65 81.97 -13.98
C THR A 35 -9.60 80.87 -13.90
N ALA A 36 -8.41 81.12 -14.46
CA ALA A 36 -7.28 80.17 -14.46
C ALA A 36 -6.92 79.66 -13.05
N LEU A 37 -7.16 80.47 -12.02
CA LEU A 37 -6.93 80.14 -10.62
C LEU A 37 -8.00 79.17 -10.08
N GLY A 38 -9.27 79.32 -10.49
CA GLY A 38 -10.33 78.37 -10.17
C GLY A 38 -10.17 77.04 -10.90
N ASP A 39 -9.72 77.06 -12.16
CA ASP A 39 -9.37 75.85 -12.91
C ASP A 39 -8.23 75.08 -12.23
N ALA A 40 -7.17 75.79 -11.79
CA ALA A 40 -6.06 75.19 -11.06
C ALA A 40 -6.50 74.53 -9.73
N TYR A 41 -7.36 75.17 -8.95
CA TYR A 41 -7.89 74.57 -7.71
C TYR A 41 -8.83 73.38 -7.99
N SER A 42 -9.64 73.45 -9.05
CA SER A 42 -10.49 72.33 -9.45
C SER A 42 -9.66 71.12 -9.87
N GLY A 43 -8.62 71.32 -10.70
CA GLY A 43 -7.69 70.26 -11.10
C GLY A 43 -6.91 69.67 -9.92
N ALA A 44 -6.48 70.50 -8.96
CA ALA A 44 -5.86 70.02 -7.73
C ALA A 44 -6.83 69.17 -6.89
N SER A 45 -8.11 69.57 -6.78
CA SER A 45 -9.12 68.79 -6.05
C SER A 45 -9.48 67.47 -6.74
N GLU A 46 -9.52 67.45 -8.08
CA GLU A 46 -9.73 66.24 -8.87
C GLU A 46 -8.55 65.29 -8.77
N LEU A 47 -7.31 65.80 -8.73
CA LEU A 47 -6.11 65.00 -8.53
C LEU A 47 -6.12 64.33 -7.15
N VAL A 48 -6.42 65.07 -6.08
CA VAL A 48 -6.54 64.50 -4.73
C VAL A 48 -7.65 63.45 -4.66
N ARG A 49 -8.77 63.67 -5.35
CA ARG A 49 -9.86 62.69 -5.42
C ARG A 49 -9.43 61.43 -6.20
N ALA A 50 -8.71 61.58 -7.30
CA ALA A 50 -8.21 60.47 -8.10
C ALA A 50 -7.14 59.66 -7.33
N GLU A 51 -6.25 60.34 -6.60
CA GLU A 51 -5.26 59.70 -5.74
C GLU A 51 -5.92 58.93 -4.59
N GLY A 52 -6.95 59.51 -3.96
CA GLY A 52 -7.75 58.82 -2.93
C GLY A 52 -8.50 57.60 -3.47
N ALA A 53 -9.03 57.67 -4.70
CA ALA A 53 -9.66 56.53 -5.36
C ALA A 53 -8.64 55.43 -5.69
N TYR A 54 -7.48 55.80 -6.23
CA TYR A 54 -6.38 54.88 -6.52
C TYR A 54 -5.91 54.14 -5.27
N LEU A 55 -5.66 54.85 -4.16
CA LEU A 55 -5.23 54.23 -2.90
C LEU A 55 -6.29 53.29 -2.31
N LYS A 56 -7.57 53.63 -2.48
CA LYS A 56 -8.67 52.76 -2.08
C LYS A 56 -8.69 51.48 -2.92
N ASP A 57 -8.63 51.60 -4.24
CA ASP A 57 -8.65 50.45 -5.15
C ASP A 57 -7.42 49.56 -4.93
N GLU A 58 -6.26 50.14 -4.64
CA GLU A 58 -5.03 49.40 -4.28
C GLU A 58 -5.20 48.64 -2.96
N ALA A 59 -5.81 49.26 -1.94
CA ALA A 59 -6.10 48.60 -0.67
C ALA A 59 -7.11 47.45 -0.82
N ASP A 60 -8.17 47.66 -1.59
CA ASP A 60 -9.18 46.63 -1.89
C ASP A 60 -8.55 45.48 -2.66
N ALA A 61 -7.71 45.77 -3.66
CA ALA A 61 -6.95 44.75 -4.39
C ALA A 61 -6.05 43.92 -3.46
N ALA A 62 -5.30 44.59 -2.57
CA ALA A 62 -4.43 43.92 -1.60
C ALA A 62 -5.20 43.00 -0.64
N LEU A 63 -6.40 43.42 -0.20
CA LEU A 63 -7.28 42.58 0.62
C LEU A 63 -7.73 41.33 -0.14
N THR A 64 -8.20 41.46 -1.39
CA THR A 64 -8.58 40.30 -2.21
C THR A 64 -7.43 39.34 -2.44
N TRP A 65 -6.21 39.82 -2.70
CA TRP A 65 -5.04 38.94 -2.87
C TRP A 65 -4.73 38.15 -1.61
N LEU A 66 -4.86 38.78 -0.45
CA LEU A 66 -4.64 38.13 0.84
C LEU A 66 -5.68 37.03 1.10
N GLU A 67 -6.94 37.25 0.75
CA GLU A 67 -7.99 36.22 0.83
C GLU A 67 -7.73 35.05 -0.13
N VAL A 68 -7.32 35.33 -1.37
CA VAL A 68 -6.94 34.30 -2.34
C VAL A 68 -5.77 33.46 -1.83
N ASP A 69 -4.74 34.10 -1.26
CA ASP A 69 -3.59 33.38 -0.72
C ASP A 69 -3.96 32.52 0.49
N ARG A 70 -4.79 33.02 1.41
CA ARG A 70 -5.35 32.21 2.51
C ARG A 70 -6.16 31.02 1.99
N GLY A 71 -6.99 31.22 0.97
CA GLY A 71 -7.76 30.14 0.35
C GLY A 71 -6.87 29.09 -0.31
N ARG A 72 -5.78 29.51 -0.96
CA ARG A 72 -4.78 28.60 -1.55
C ARG A 72 -4.03 27.80 -0.49
N GLU A 73 -3.66 28.41 0.63
CA GLU A 73 -3.02 27.71 1.73
C GLU A 73 -3.96 26.66 2.32
N ALA A 74 -5.21 27.03 2.65
CA ALA A 74 -6.20 26.10 3.17
C ALA A 74 -6.43 24.90 2.22
N PHE A 75 -6.60 25.16 0.92
CA PHE A 75 -6.75 24.11 -0.07
C PHE A 75 -5.53 23.19 -0.16
N ARG A 76 -4.30 23.73 -0.07
CA ARG A 76 -3.08 22.90 -0.06
C ARG A 76 -3.03 22.00 1.18
N TYR A 77 -3.41 22.51 2.35
CA TYR A 77 -3.47 21.71 3.57
C TYR A 77 -4.48 20.58 3.45
N GLU A 78 -5.72 20.86 3.04
CA GLU A 78 -6.76 19.85 2.84
C GLU A 78 -6.34 18.76 1.83
N MET A 79 -5.74 19.18 0.70
CA MET A 79 -5.23 18.24 -0.29
C MET A 79 -4.07 17.39 0.24
N GLY A 80 -3.23 17.96 1.10
CA GLY A 80 -2.15 17.23 1.79
C GLY A 80 -2.70 16.16 2.72
N GLU A 81 -3.65 16.51 3.57
CA GLU A 81 -4.33 15.57 4.48
C GLU A 81 -5.05 14.46 3.72
N TRP A 82 -5.80 14.81 2.67
CA TRP A 82 -6.49 13.83 1.84
C TRP A 82 -5.52 12.83 1.20
N ARG A 83 -4.41 13.31 0.61
CA ARG A 83 -3.38 12.42 0.04
C ARG A 83 -2.79 11.49 1.09
N GLN A 84 -2.50 11.99 2.29
CA GLN A 84 -1.98 11.18 3.38
C GLN A 84 -2.98 10.10 3.80
N GLN A 85 -4.26 10.44 3.93
CA GLN A 85 -5.31 9.47 4.28
C GLN A 85 -5.49 8.39 3.21
N VAL A 86 -5.44 8.76 1.93
CA VAL A 86 -5.50 7.81 0.81
C VAL A 86 -4.31 6.87 0.84
N GLU A 87 -3.09 7.39 1.06
CA GLU A 87 -1.88 6.58 1.14
C GLU A 87 -1.92 5.61 2.34
N LEU A 88 -2.35 6.07 3.52
CA LEU A 88 -2.55 5.22 4.69
C LEU A 88 -3.58 4.11 4.44
N ARG A 89 -4.69 4.43 3.79
CA ARG A 89 -5.71 3.43 3.43
C ARG A 89 -5.15 2.39 2.47
N ARG A 90 -4.42 2.83 1.44
CA ARG A 90 -3.77 1.94 0.47
C ARG A 90 -2.77 1.01 1.15
N GLN A 91 -1.96 1.53 2.07
CA GLN A 91 -1.01 0.72 2.83
C GLN A 91 -1.71 -0.34 3.69
N ARG A 92 -2.80 0.02 4.36
CA ARG A 92 -3.62 -0.94 5.11
C ARG A 92 -4.21 -2.03 4.21
N GLU A 93 -4.80 -1.66 3.08
CA GLU A 93 -5.34 -2.65 2.14
C GLU A 93 -4.28 -3.63 1.61
N ILE A 94 -3.05 -3.14 1.38
CA ILE A 94 -1.92 -3.99 0.97
C ILE A 94 -1.54 -4.95 2.11
N GLN A 95 -1.47 -4.46 3.34
CA GLN A 95 -1.18 -5.27 4.52
C GLN A 95 -2.27 -6.33 4.75
N ASP A 96 -3.55 -5.95 4.75
CA ASP A 96 -4.68 -6.85 4.90
C ASP A 96 -4.69 -7.95 3.83
N LYS A 97 -4.41 -7.57 2.56
CA LYS A 97 -4.29 -8.54 1.46
C LYS A 97 -3.09 -9.47 1.64
N ALA A 98 -1.96 -8.97 2.12
CA ALA A 98 -0.78 -9.78 2.38
C ALA A 98 -1.03 -10.77 3.54
N GLU A 99 -1.66 -10.31 4.62
CA GLU A 99 -2.05 -11.15 5.76
C GLU A 99 -3.05 -12.23 5.36
N ALA A 100 -4.09 -11.88 4.61
CA ALA A 100 -5.05 -12.84 4.08
C ALA A 100 -4.38 -13.90 3.18
N ARG A 101 -3.39 -13.50 2.37
CA ARG A 101 -2.60 -14.45 1.56
C ARG A 101 -1.74 -15.36 2.43
N ARG A 102 -1.04 -14.83 3.44
CA ARG A 102 -0.25 -15.63 4.38
C ARG A 102 -1.13 -16.63 5.14
N ALA A 103 -2.30 -16.20 5.60
CA ALA A 103 -3.25 -17.06 6.30
C ALA A 103 -3.73 -18.22 5.41
N ARG A 104 -4.11 -17.93 4.14
CA ARG A 104 -4.46 -18.97 3.17
C ARG A 104 -3.30 -19.92 2.89
N GLN A 105 -2.09 -19.39 2.68
CA GLN A 105 -0.90 -20.21 2.46
C GLN A 105 -0.59 -21.13 3.65
N GLN A 106 -0.78 -20.65 4.89
CA GLN A 106 -0.61 -21.46 6.10
C GLN A 106 -1.67 -22.56 6.20
N GLN A 107 -2.93 -22.24 5.91
CA GLN A 107 -4.02 -23.23 5.86
C GLN A 107 -3.76 -24.29 4.79
N ASP A 108 -3.37 -23.89 3.58
CA ASP A 108 -3.04 -24.79 2.48
C ASP A 108 -1.82 -25.67 2.81
N ALA A 109 -0.83 -25.12 3.52
CA ALA A 109 0.33 -25.89 3.99
C ALA A 109 -0.06 -26.93 5.05
N GLN A 110 -0.96 -26.56 5.98
CA GLN A 110 -1.47 -27.48 7.00
C GLN A 110 -2.31 -28.61 6.39
N VAL A 111 -3.19 -28.29 5.42
CA VAL A 111 -3.95 -29.32 4.70
C VAL A 111 -3.00 -30.26 3.96
N ARG A 112 -1.99 -29.72 3.26
CA ARG A 112 -0.99 -30.54 2.55
C ARG A 112 -0.22 -31.46 3.50
N SER A 113 0.21 -30.98 4.66
CA SER A 113 0.97 -31.80 5.61
C SER A 113 0.12 -32.91 6.22
N VAL A 114 -1.15 -32.64 6.55
CA VAL A 114 -2.09 -33.66 7.03
C VAL A 114 -2.34 -34.71 5.95
N SER A 115 -2.67 -34.29 4.72
CA SER A 115 -2.89 -35.24 3.61
C SER A 115 -1.65 -36.07 3.28
N ALA A 116 -0.45 -35.49 3.39
CA ALA A 116 0.80 -36.24 3.19
C ALA A 116 1.01 -37.30 4.28
N GLN A 117 0.67 -36.99 5.54
CA GLN A 117 0.73 -37.93 6.66
C GLN A 117 -0.31 -39.05 6.53
N GLU A 118 -1.53 -38.72 6.11
CA GLU A 118 -2.58 -39.71 5.82
C GLU A 118 -2.13 -40.68 4.72
N LEU A 119 -1.60 -40.15 3.61
CA LEU A 119 -1.09 -40.98 2.53
C LEU A 119 0.08 -41.88 2.98
N ALA A 120 1.00 -41.35 3.79
CA ALA A 120 2.08 -42.15 4.37
C ALA A 120 1.55 -43.27 5.28
N ARG A 121 0.49 -42.99 6.06
CA ARG A 121 -0.17 -43.97 6.90
C ARG A 121 -0.83 -45.07 6.07
N ASP A 122 -1.56 -44.72 5.02
CA ASP A 122 -2.22 -45.67 4.12
C ASP A 122 -1.19 -46.60 3.44
N ILE A 123 -0.07 -46.04 2.99
CA ILE A 123 1.05 -46.80 2.43
C ILE A 123 1.65 -47.78 3.46
N ARG A 124 1.79 -47.34 4.71
CA ARG A 124 2.32 -48.17 5.80
C ARG A 124 1.36 -49.31 6.15
N ASP A 125 0.06 -49.02 6.20
CA ASP A 125 -0.99 -49.96 6.54
C ASP A 125 -1.27 -50.95 5.37
N GLY A 126 -0.54 -50.83 4.25
CA GLY A 126 -0.55 -51.76 3.13
C GLY A 126 -1.70 -51.51 2.15
N MET A 127 -2.37 -50.37 2.24
CA MET A 127 -3.48 -49.97 1.37
C MET A 127 -3.15 -48.69 0.58
N PRO A 128 -2.05 -48.66 -0.20
CA PRO A 128 -1.66 -47.45 -0.91
C PRO A 128 -2.69 -47.11 -2.00
N VAL A 129 -3.34 -45.95 -1.89
CA VAL A 129 -4.26 -45.44 -2.91
C VAL A 129 -3.47 -44.59 -3.91
N TRP A 130 -2.84 -45.26 -4.89
CA TRP A 130 -2.12 -44.55 -5.95
C TRP A 130 -3.10 -44.03 -7.03
N PRO A 131 -2.86 -42.82 -7.59
CA PRO A 131 -3.51 -42.33 -8.80
C PRO A 131 -3.37 -43.29 -9.98
N ALA A 132 -4.33 -43.28 -10.91
CA ALA A 132 -4.37 -44.23 -12.03
C ALA A 132 -3.08 -44.26 -12.87
N ALA A 133 -2.50 -43.08 -13.15
CA ALA A 133 -1.24 -42.96 -13.90
C ALA A 133 -0.05 -43.64 -13.21
N LEU A 134 -0.02 -43.67 -11.87
CA LEU A 134 1.07 -44.31 -11.12
C LEU A 134 0.90 -45.83 -11.06
N ARG A 135 -0.29 -46.38 -11.33
CA ARG A 135 -0.53 -47.84 -11.32
C ARG A 135 0.04 -48.55 -12.55
N GLU A 136 0.58 -47.82 -13.51
CA GLU A 136 1.14 -48.42 -14.71
C GLU A 136 2.40 -49.25 -14.40
N PRO A 137 2.62 -50.37 -15.10
CA PRO A 137 3.72 -51.30 -14.78
C PRO A 137 5.10 -50.65 -14.84
N GLN A 138 5.29 -49.66 -15.70
CA GLN A 138 6.54 -48.94 -15.91
C GLN A 138 7.03 -48.12 -14.69
N TYR A 139 6.11 -47.82 -13.75
CA TYR A 139 6.41 -47.08 -12.52
C TYR A 139 6.48 -47.97 -11.27
N SER A 140 6.06 -49.23 -11.37
CA SER A 140 5.97 -50.17 -10.25
C SER A 140 7.25 -50.31 -9.43
N GLY A 141 8.42 -50.30 -10.08
CA GLY A 141 9.71 -50.41 -9.38
C GLY A 141 10.05 -49.19 -8.52
N SER A 142 9.78 -47.99 -9.01
CA SER A 142 9.99 -46.76 -8.23
C SER A 142 8.95 -46.66 -7.10
N LEU A 143 7.70 -47.06 -7.35
CA LEU A 143 6.67 -47.11 -6.32
C LEU A 143 7.00 -48.10 -5.21
N SER A 144 7.44 -49.32 -5.54
CA SER A 144 7.79 -50.31 -4.53
C SER A 144 8.96 -49.85 -3.65
N MET A 145 9.92 -49.10 -4.22
CA MET A 145 11.00 -48.48 -3.48
C MET A 145 10.51 -47.37 -2.54
N ILE A 146 9.62 -46.49 -3.02
CA ILE A 146 8.97 -45.47 -2.19
C ILE A 146 8.18 -46.10 -1.05
N GLU A 147 7.36 -47.11 -1.34
CA GLU A 147 6.58 -47.84 -0.33
C GLU A 147 7.48 -48.52 0.71
N SER A 148 8.58 -49.14 0.28
CA SER A 148 9.57 -49.75 1.17
C SER A 148 10.18 -48.71 2.11
N ILE A 149 10.60 -47.55 1.60
CA ILE A 149 11.16 -46.47 2.42
C ILE A 149 10.12 -45.97 3.44
N LEU A 150 8.87 -45.76 3.01
CA LEU A 150 7.80 -45.25 3.87
C LEU A 150 7.33 -46.27 4.90
N ARG A 151 7.28 -47.57 4.57
CA ARG A 151 6.96 -48.64 5.54
C ARG A 151 8.02 -48.81 6.61
N ASN A 152 9.28 -48.62 6.25
CA ASN A 152 10.41 -48.70 7.18
C ASN A 152 10.60 -47.44 8.02
N TRP A 153 9.86 -46.36 7.71
CA TRP A 153 9.87 -45.14 8.49
C TRP A 153 8.65 -45.07 9.41
N ASP A 154 8.90 -44.99 10.72
CA ASP A 154 7.85 -44.69 11.67
C ASP A 154 7.87 -43.20 12.06
N ALA A 155 6.95 -42.45 11.47
CA ALA A 155 6.76 -41.02 11.74
C ALA A 155 6.37 -40.74 13.21
N THR A 156 5.91 -41.74 13.96
CA THR A 156 5.43 -41.56 15.34
C THR A 156 6.52 -41.65 16.40
N THR A 157 7.65 -42.30 16.09
CA THR A 157 8.72 -42.57 17.06
C THR A 157 9.95 -41.69 16.86
N ALA A 158 10.28 -41.31 15.62
CA ALA A 158 11.42 -40.44 15.34
C ALA A 158 11.30 -39.69 14.00
N PRO A 159 11.94 -38.51 13.88
CA PRO A 159 12.10 -37.85 12.59
C PRO A 159 12.84 -38.77 11.60
N MET A 160 12.44 -38.74 10.33
CA MET A 160 13.04 -39.60 9.29
C MET A 160 14.55 -39.38 9.23
N ALA A 161 15.34 -40.45 9.35
CA ALA A 161 16.79 -40.38 9.25
C ALA A 161 17.20 -39.78 7.89
N ASN A 162 18.28 -38.99 7.87
CA ASN A 162 18.70 -38.25 6.67
C ASN A 162 18.91 -39.14 5.44
N VAL A 163 19.37 -40.38 5.63
CA VAL A 163 19.58 -41.36 4.54
C VAL A 163 18.26 -41.78 3.88
N TYR A 164 17.23 -42.08 4.67
CA TYR A 164 15.90 -42.41 4.14
C TYR A 164 15.23 -41.20 3.50
N ARG A 165 15.45 -40.00 4.06
CA ARG A 165 14.94 -38.75 3.53
C ARG A 165 15.53 -38.42 2.16
N SER A 166 16.85 -38.52 2.01
CA SER A 166 17.52 -38.28 0.73
C SER A 166 17.15 -39.33 -0.31
N ALA A 167 17.06 -40.60 0.08
CA ALA A 167 16.58 -41.68 -0.78
C ALA A 167 15.15 -41.41 -1.27
N LEU A 168 14.23 -41.09 -0.35
CA LEU A 168 12.84 -40.78 -0.69
C LEU A 168 12.73 -39.57 -1.62
N SER A 169 13.43 -38.47 -1.31
CA SER A 169 13.44 -37.27 -2.14
C SER A 169 13.97 -37.55 -3.55
N THR A 170 14.96 -38.43 -3.68
CA THR A 170 15.56 -38.77 -4.97
C THR A 170 14.59 -39.60 -5.81
N GLU A 171 14.01 -40.66 -5.23
CA GLU A 171 13.05 -41.51 -5.92
C GLU A 171 11.77 -40.76 -6.32
N LEU A 172 11.26 -39.88 -5.44
CA LEU A 172 10.13 -39.01 -5.76
C LEU A 172 10.45 -38.06 -6.92
N GLY A 173 11.65 -37.46 -6.92
CA GLY A 173 12.07 -36.55 -8.00
C GLY A 173 12.27 -37.27 -9.34
N VAL A 174 12.83 -38.48 -9.32
CA VAL A 174 12.96 -39.32 -10.52
C VAL A 174 11.59 -39.68 -11.06
N LEU A 175 10.67 -40.13 -10.20
CA LEU A 175 9.34 -40.53 -10.61
C LEU A 175 8.50 -39.34 -11.12
N GLU A 176 8.61 -38.18 -10.47
CA GLU A 176 7.95 -36.94 -10.93
C GLU A 176 8.40 -36.58 -12.35
N ASN A 177 9.71 -36.61 -12.62
CA ASN A 177 10.25 -36.31 -13.94
C ASN A 177 9.83 -37.32 -15.00
N ARG A 178 9.79 -38.61 -14.66
CA ARG A 178 9.35 -39.67 -15.59
C ARG A 178 7.88 -39.50 -15.96
N VAL A 179 7.01 -39.29 -14.98
CA VAL A 179 5.58 -39.07 -15.21
C VAL A 179 5.33 -37.76 -15.96
N ALA A 180 6.09 -36.70 -15.65
CA ALA A 180 5.97 -35.42 -16.34
C ALA A 180 6.33 -35.53 -17.83
N ALA A 181 7.34 -36.34 -18.16
CA ALA A 181 7.81 -36.56 -19.53
C ALA A 181 6.98 -37.59 -20.33
N ASP A 182 6.06 -38.31 -19.69
CA ASP A 182 5.30 -39.37 -20.36
C ASP A 182 4.06 -38.82 -21.08
N ASP A 183 4.18 -38.68 -22.40
CA ASP A 183 3.12 -38.18 -23.26
C ASP A 183 2.00 -39.18 -23.57
N SER A 184 2.16 -40.45 -23.16
CA SER A 184 1.10 -41.44 -23.30
C SER A 184 -0.03 -41.28 -22.26
N ILE A 185 0.26 -40.60 -21.14
CA ILE A 185 -0.68 -40.36 -20.05
C ILE A 185 -1.46 -39.07 -20.30
N GLY A 186 -2.79 -39.16 -20.19
CA GLY A 186 -3.68 -38.00 -20.29
C GLY A 186 -3.34 -36.91 -19.26
N PHE A 187 -3.43 -35.64 -19.66
CA PHE A 187 -3.01 -34.49 -18.85
C PHE A 187 -3.57 -34.49 -17.42
N VAL A 188 -4.85 -34.79 -17.24
CA VAL A 188 -5.50 -34.80 -15.92
C VAL A 188 -4.87 -35.82 -14.98
N TYR A 189 -4.63 -37.04 -15.46
CA TYR A 189 -4.01 -38.11 -14.68
C TYR A 189 -2.53 -37.81 -14.37
N ARG A 190 -1.84 -37.14 -15.29
CA ARG A 190 -0.46 -36.68 -15.07
C ARG A 190 -0.39 -35.64 -13.96
N VAL A 191 -1.29 -34.66 -13.97
CA VAL A 191 -1.38 -33.63 -12.92
C VAL A 191 -1.69 -34.25 -11.56
N GLU A 192 -2.62 -35.21 -11.51
CA GLU A 192 -2.97 -35.93 -10.28
C GLU A 192 -1.78 -36.73 -9.73
N ALA A 193 -1.06 -37.45 -10.58
CA ALA A 193 0.14 -38.18 -10.21
C ALA A 193 1.24 -37.25 -9.66
N VAL A 194 1.57 -36.19 -10.41
CA VAL A 194 2.58 -35.20 -9.97
C VAL A 194 2.16 -34.52 -8.67
N ARG A 195 0.88 -34.18 -8.50
CA ARG A 195 0.36 -33.61 -7.25
C ARG A 195 0.55 -34.56 -6.07
N THR A 196 0.28 -35.85 -6.27
CA THR A 196 0.44 -36.88 -5.22
C THR A 196 1.91 -37.06 -4.84
N LEU A 197 2.82 -37.07 -5.82
CA LEU A 197 4.27 -37.14 -5.57
C LEU A 197 4.78 -35.90 -4.83
N ARG A 198 4.28 -34.70 -5.17
CA ARG A 198 4.59 -33.46 -4.45
C ARG A 198 4.06 -33.46 -3.02
N LEU A 199 2.88 -34.03 -2.78
CA LEU A 199 2.37 -34.22 -1.41
C LEU A 199 3.32 -35.09 -0.58
N LEU A 200 3.83 -36.19 -1.14
CA LEU A 200 4.81 -37.03 -0.44
C LEU A 200 6.15 -36.32 -0.21
N ARG A 201 6.54 -35.42 -1.12
CA ARG A 201 7.77 -34.61 -0.98
C ARG A 201 7.71 -33.69 0.24
N GLU A 202 6.52 -33.20 0.61
CA GLU A 202 6.32 -32.41 1.84
C GLU A 202 6.79 -33.16 3.10
N LEU A 203 6.74 -34.50 3.13
CA LEU A 203 7.25 -35.31 4.26
C LEU A 203 8.77 -35.22 4.42
N THR A 204 9.49 -34.99 3.32
CA THR A 204 10.94 -34.81 3.33
C THR A 204 11.34 -33.41 3.76
N GLU A 205 10.52 -32.41 3.42
CA GLU A 205 10.76 -30.99 3.69
C GLU A 205 10.30 -30.59 5.11
N ALA A 206 9.14 -31.08 5.56
CA ALA A 206 8.61 -30.81 6.90
C ALA A 206 9.51 -31.36 8.02
N ASN A 207 10.13 -32.53 7.81
CA ASN A 207 11.07 -33.14 8.77
C ASN A 207 12.47 -32.49 8.77
N ALA A 208 12.78 -31.62 7.80
CA ALA A 208 14.01 -30.82 7.79
C ALA A 208 13.88 -29.56 8.67
N ALA A 209 12.64 -29.10 8.93
CA ALA A 209 12.33 -27.90 9.71
C ALA A 209 12.04 -28.17 11.20
N ALA A 210 12.14 -29.43 11.67
CA ALA A 210 12.01 -29.73 13.09
C ALA A 210 13.11 -28.98 13.87
N PRO A 211 12.75 -28.08 14.82
CA PRO A 211 13.75 -27.35 15.59
C PRO A 211 14.59 -28.36 16.38
N ALA A 212 15.92 -28.19 16.32
CA ALA A 212 16.81 -28.90 17.22
C ALA A 212 16.29 -28.75 18.67
N PRO A 213 16.29 -29.81 19.49
CA PRO A 213 15.86 -29.71 20.87
C PRO A 213 16.64 -28.58 21.51
N GLN A 214 15.93 -27.54 21.99
CA GLN A 214 16.54 -26.47 22.76
C GLN A 214 17.19 -27.14 23.97
N LEU A 215 18.52 -27.25 23.92
CA LEU A 215 19.31 -27.61 25.09
C LEU A 215 18.99 -26.54 26.13
N ALA A 216 18.16 -26.91 27.10
CA ALA A 216 17.92 -26.09 28.27
C ALA A 216 19.28 -25.86 28.94
N MET A 217 19.88 -24.69 28.70
CA MET A 217 21.03 -24.23 29.45
C MET A 217 20.54 -24.04 30.89
N ARG A 218 21.03 -24.92 31.78
CA ARG A 218 21.05 -24.71 33.22
C ARG A 218 22.32 -23.97 33.60
#